data_AF-A0A483Z226-F1
#
_entry.id   AF-A0A483Z226-F1
#
_cell.length_a   1.000
_cell.length_b   1.000
_cell.length_c   1.000
_cell.angle_alpha   90.00
_cell.angle_beta   90.00
_cell.angle_gamma   90.00
#
_symmetry.space_group_name_H-M   'P 1'
#
loop_
_entity.id
_entity.type
_entity.pdbx_description
1 polymer ?
#
loop_
_entity_poly.entity_id
_entity_poly.type
_entity_poly.pdbx_seq_one_letter_code
_entity_poly.pdbx_strand_id
1 'polypeptide(L)'
;MSEVNIPDIREVLRNLVDGNRFTFAQVARETGLSTGVVSGFMNNKYAGDNDRVEKALQRWVNKQHSTAELPEPPRFIETPTVKQIWTAFRYAHLTECIGVVCGNPGVGKSEAAREYRRSNDNVWMITITPSCASVLECLTELAYELGMNDAPRRKGPLARALRRRLDGTQGLVIIDEADHLGAETLEELRLLQEATRVGLVLMGNHRVYSNMTGGNRTVEFARLFSRIAKRVAINKTKKADVAAIADAWHITGEKERDLLQQIAQKPGALRILSHSLRLAAMTAHGAGEAVSESYIRKALRDLDLDVDVSTLLRG
;
A
#
# COMPACT_ATOMS: atom_id res chain seq x y z
N MET A 1 23.33 -18.20 -16.74
CA MET A 1 22.65 -18.41 -15.46
C MET A 1 22.87 -19.87 -15.08
N SER A 2 23.85 -20.15 -14.23
CA SER A 2 24.12 -21.49 -13.73
C SER A 2 23.00 -21.91 -12.79
N GLU A 3 22.29 -23.00 -13.10
CA GLU A 3 21.39 -23.67 -12.16
C GLU A 3 22.21 -24.10 -10.95
N VAL A 4 22.06 -23.39 -9.83
CA VAL A 4 22.59 -23.84 -8.55
C VAL A 4 21.77 -25.08 -8.17
N ASN A 5 22.37 -26.26 -8.33
CA ASN A 5 21.78 -27.52 -7.92
C ASN A 5 21.82 -27.57 -6.38
N ILE A 6 20.71 -27.18 -5.75
CA ILE A 6 20.59 -27.16 -4.28
C ILE A 6 20.49 -28.62 -3.80
N PRO A 7 21.47 -29.15 -3.04
CA PRO A 7 21.53 -30.60 -2.76
C PRO A 7 20.41 -31.14 -1.86
N ASP A 8 19.71 -30.28 -1.13
CA ASP A 8 18.43 -30.60 -0.47
C ASP A 8 17.59 -29.32 -0.27
N ILE A 9 16.52 -29.17 -1.05
CA ILE A 9 15.59 -28.04 -0.94
C ILE A 9 14.96 -27.93 0.46
N ARG A 10 14.84 -29.04 1.19
CA ARG A 10 14.27 -29.05 2.55
C ARG A 10 15.20 -28.39 3.54
N GLU A 11 16.51 -28.62 3.44
CA GLU A 11 17.50 -27.99 4.31
C GLU A 11 17.53 -26.47 4.09
N VAL A 12 17.55 -26.04 2.83
CA VAL A 12 17.51 -24.60 2.50
C VAL A 12 16.23 -23.93 3.00
N LEU A 13 15.07 -24.59 2.86
CA LEU A 13 13.81 -24.08 3.39
C LEU A 13 13.80 -23.98 4.92
N ARG A 14 14.36 -24.97 5.63
CA ARG A 14 14.48 -24.90 7.10
C ARG A 14 15.32 -23.70 7.51
N ASN A 15 16.49 -23.51 6.90
CA ASN A 15 17.36 -22.37 7.20
C ASN A 15 16.69 -21.02 6.94
N LEU A 16 15.92 -20.89 5.86
CA LEU A 16 15.18 -19.66 5.55
C LEU A 16 14.02 -19.38 6.53
N VAL A 17 13.39 -20.41 7.07
CA VAL A 17 12.30 -20.28 8.05
C VAL A 17 12.85 -20.07 9.47
N ASP A 18 13.87 -20.83 9.88
CA ASP A 18 14.50 -20.77 11.19
C ASP A 18 15.25 -19.45 11.42
N GLY A 19 15.76 -18.83 10.33
CA GLY A 19 16.28 -17.46 10.35
C GLY A 19 15.24 -16.37 10.60
N ASN A 20 13.98 -16.75 10.91
CA ASN A 20 12.84 -15.87 11.20
C ASN A 20 12.48 -14.87 10.08
N ARG A 21 12.98 -15.12 8.86
CA ARG A 21 12.69 -14.30 7.68
C ARG A 21 11.36 -14.68 7.01
N PHE A 22 10.97 -15.96 7.09
CA PHE A 22 9.78 -16.48 6.44
C PHE A 22 9.06 -17.51 7.31
N THR A 23 7.79 -17.76 7.02
CA THR A 23 7.02 -18.85 7.66
C THR A 23 6.58 -19.87 6.61
N PHE A 24 6.40 -21.14 7.00
CA PHE A 24 5.85 -22.15 6.09
C PHE A 24 4.46 -21.77 5.53
N ALA A 25 3.65 -21.02 6.30
CA ALA A 25 2.38 -20.50 5.83
C ALA A 25 2.55 -19.47 4.70
N GLN A 26 3.56 -18.61 4.82
CA GLN A 26 3.94 -17.68 3.77
C GLN A 26 4.48 -18.40 2.52
N VAL A 27 5.35 -19.40 2.69
CA VAL A 27 5.88 -20.21 1.58
C VAL A 27 4.74 -20.91 0.84
N ALA A 28 3.81 -21.54 1.55
CA ALA A 28 2.64 -22.18 0.97
C ALA A 28 1.81 -21.19 0.11
N ARG A 29 1.51 -20.02 0.67
CA ARG A 29 0.76 -18.96 -0.04
C ARG A 29 1.49 -18.47 -1.29
N GLU A 30 2.80 -18.23 -1.21
CA GLU A 30 3.59 -17.68 -2.33
C GLU A 30 3.86 -18.72 -3.44
N THR A 31 3.87 -20.00 -3.10
CA THR A 31 4.04 -21.11 -4.07
C THR A 31 2.72 -21.62 -4.64
N GLY A 32 1.59 -21.23 -4.05
CA GLY A 32 0.26 -21.77 -4.38
C GLY A 32 0.04 -23.20 -3.88
N LEU A 33 0.89 -23.69 -2.97
CA LEU A 33 0.76 -25.00 -2.32
C LEU A 33 -0.09 -24.87 -1.06
N SER A 34 -0.76 -25.95 -0.64
CA SER A 34 -1.43 -25.94 0.67
C SER A 34 -0.40 -26.10 1.79
N THR A 35 -0.73 -25.59 2.98
CA THR A 35 0.12 -25.74 4.18
C THR A 35 0.36 -27.22 4.51
N GLY A 36 -0.63 -28.09 4.29
CA GLY A 36 -0.50 -29.54 4.45
C GLY A 36 0.46 -30.17 3.45
N VAL A 37 0.46 -29.72 2.19
CA VAL A 37 1.42 -30.20 1.17
C VAL A 37 2.84 -29.81 1.53
N VAL A 38 3.07 -28.55 1.90
CA VAL A 38 4.40 -28.06 2.32
C VAL A 38 4.88 -28.82 3.56
N SER A 39 4.05 -28.94 4.60
CA SER A 39 4.40 -29.67 5.82
C SER A 39 4.66 -31.17 5.56
N GLY A 40 3.83 -31.81 4.73
CA GLY A 40 4.03 -33.20 4.35
C GLY A 40 5.34 -33.41 3.59
N PHE A 41 5.67 -32.51 2.66
CA PHE A 41 6.91 -32.56 1.89
C PHE A 41 8.14 -32.38 2.79
N MET A 42 8.13 -31.41 3.70
CA MET A 42 9.23 -31.13 4.64
C MET A 42 9.52 -32.29 5.60
N ASN A 43 8.49 -33.09 5.91
CA ASN A 43 8.56 -34.22 6.83
C ASN A 43 8.68 -35.59 6.13
N ASN A 44 8.88 -35.63 4.80
CA ASN A 44 8.89 -36.87 4.01
C ASN A 44 7.63 -37.74 4.15
N LYS A 45 6.46 -37.11 4.36
CA LYS A 45 5.15 -37.77 4.55
C LYS A 45 4.15 -37.45 3.44
N TYR A 46 4.55 -36.70 2.41
CA TYR A 46 3.66 -36.35 1.30
C TYR A 46 3.66 -37.47 0.24
N ALA A 47 2.52 -38.14 0.10
CA ALA A 47 2.33 -39.26 -0.84
C ALA A 47 1.98 -38.82 -2.29
N GLY A 48 1.89 -37.51 -2.54
CA GLY A 48 1.57 -36.97 -3.85
C GLY A 48 2.81 -36.76 -4.74
N ASP A 49 2.67 -35.88 -5.71
CA ASP A 49 3.73 -35.51 -6.65
C ASP A 49 4.80 -34.63 -5.95
N ASN A 50 5.85 -35.27 -5.46
CA ASN A 50 6.96 -34.61 -4.78
C ASN A 50 7.82 -33.79 -5.74
N ASP A 51 7.99 -34.21 -6.99
CA ASP A 51 8.79 -33.51 -8.01
C ASP A 51 8.18 -32.14 -8.35
N ARG A 52 6.86 -32.07 -8.48
CA ARG A 52 6.16 -30.81 -8.71
C ARG A 52 6.32 -29.85 -7.53
N VAL A 53 6.23 -30.37 -6.31
CA VAL A 53 6.38 -29.58 -5.08
C VAL A 53 7.81 -29.05 -4.97
N GLU A 54 8.80 -29.90 -5.20
CA GLU A 54 10.21 -29.53 -5.23
C GLU A 54 10.50 -28.44 -6.26
N LYS A 55 10.02 -28.58 -7.51
CA LYS A 55 10.18 -27.54 -8.54
C LYS A 55 9.51 -26.21 -8.18
N ALA A 56 8.37 -26.23 -7.49
CA ALA A 56 7.70 -25.01 -7.03
C ALA A 56 8.52 -24.32 -5.93
N LEU A 57 9.03 -25.10 -4.97
CA LEU A 57 9.85 -24.62 -3.87
C LEU A 57 11.22 -24.13 -4.34
N GLN A 58 11.86 -24.83 -5.28
CA GLN A 58 13.14 -24.43 -5.88
C GLN A 58 13.02 -23.08 -6.61
N ARG A 59 11.95 -22.87 -7.39
CA ARG A 59 11.67 -21.57 -8.02
C ARG A 59 11.48 -20.47 -6.98
N TRP A 60 10.78 -20.77 -5.89
CA TRP A 60 10.58 -19.83 -4.80
C TRP A 60 11.90 -19.48 -4.10
N VAL A 61 12.73 -20.47 -3.76
CA VAL A 61 14.05 -20.28 -3.14
C VAL A 61 14.98 -19.50 -4.06
N ASN A 62 15.05 -19.85 -5.35
CA ASN A 62 15.84 -19.10 -6.33
C ASN A 62 15.39 -17.63 -6.40
N LYS A 63 14.07 -17.38 -6.38
CA LYS A 63 13.54 -16.01 -6.32
C LYS A 63 13.99 -15.28 -5.04
N GLN A 64 14.00 -15.94 -3.88
CA GLN A 64 14.50 -15.31 -2.64
C GLN A 64 16.00 -15.00 -2.71
N HIS A 65 16.81 -15.90 -3.27
CA HIS A 65 18.25 -15.65 -3.46
C HIS A 65 18.50 -14.51 -4.44
N SER A 66 17.83 -14.49 -5.60
CA SER A 66 17.92 -13.37 -6.55
C SER A 66 17.42 -12.05 -5.96
N THR A 67 16.52 -12.08 -4.97
CA THR A 67 16.06 -10.88 -4.25
C THR A 67 17.07 -10.45 -3.18
N ALA A 68 17.74 -11.40 -2.52
CA ALA A 68 18.78 -11.14 -1.52
C ALA A 68 20.10 -10.62 -2.13
N GLU A 69 20.34 -10.91 -3.41
CA GLU A 69 21.42 -10.31 -4.20
C GLU A 69 21.13 -8.86 -4.62
N LEU A 70 19.91 -8.35 -4.42
CA LEU A 70 19.62 -6.94 -4.69
C LEU A 70 19.88 -6.11 -3.44
N PRO A 71 20.32 -4.84 -3.55
CA PRO A 71 20.35 -3.94 -2.40
C PRO A 71 18.95 -3.89 -1.80
N GLU A 72 18.79 -4.24 -0.51
CA GLU A 72 17.49 -4.15 0.15
C GLU A 72 17.07 -2.67 0.14
N PRO A 73 16.05 -2.29 -0.66
CA PRO A 73 15.59 -0.91 -0.64
C PRO A 73 15.02 -0.62 0.75
N PRO A 74 15.16 0.61 1.26
CA PRO A 74 14.51 1.00 2.51
C PRO A 74 13.01 0.69 2.42
N ARG A 75 12.52 -0.20 3.29
CA ARG A 75 11.15 -0.75 3.25
C ARG A 75 10.09 0.37 3.25
N PHE A 76 10.34 1.41 4.03
CA PHE A 76 9.52 2.61 4.11
C PHE A 76 10.40 3.80 4.47
N ILE A 77 10.16 4.94 3.82
CA ILE A 77 10.89 6.19 4.07
C ILE A 77 9.91 7.19 4.65
N GLU A 78 10.13 7.58 5.91
CA GLU A 78 9.28 8.55 6.59
C GLU A 78 9.57 9.98 6.12
N THR A 79 8.89 10.39 5.06
CA THR A 79 9.03 11.74 4.49
C THR A 79 8.25 12.79 5.30
N PRO A 80 8.58 14.09 5.16
CA PRO A 80 7.75 15.16 5.72
C PRO A 80 6.26 15.10 5.32
N THR A 81 5.96 14.62 4.12
CA THR A 81 4.58 14.36 3.69
C THR A 81 3.93 13.21 4.46
N VAL A 82 4.64 12.10 4.71
CA VAL A 82 4.15 11.03 5.60
C VAL A 82 3.83 11.57 6.98
N LYS A 83 4.74 12.34 7.59
CA LYS A 83 4.54 12.96 8.92
C LYS A 83 3.28 13.84 8.97
N GLN A 84 3.02 14.58 7.90
CA GLN A 84 1.82 15.42 7.77
C GLN A 84 0.53 14.56 7.72
N ILE A 85 0.54 13.48 6.94
CA ILE A 85 -0.57 12.53 6.85
C ILE A 85 -0.84 11.88 8.21
N TRP A 86 0.21 11.33 8.84
CA TRP A 86 0.11 10.68 10.15
C TRP A 86 -0.33 11.63 11.26
N THR A 87 -0.06 12.92 11.14
CA THR A 87 -0.60 13.92 12.07
C THR A 87 -2.12 14.03 11.95
N ALA A 88 -2.69 13.93 10.74
CA ALA A 88 -4.14 13.87 10.56
C ALA A 88 -4.73 12.54 11.06
N PHE A 89 -4.05 11.42 10.81
CA PHE A 89 -4.49 10.11 11.33
C PHE A 89 -4.50 10.08 12.84
N ARG A 90 -3.41 10.51 13.49
CA ARG A 90 -3.31 10.60 14.96
C ARG A 90 -4.38 11.49 15.55
N TYR A 91 -4.63 12.65 14.93
CA TYR A 91 -5.70 13.53 15.38
C TYR A 91 -7.07 12.84 15.28
N ALA A 92 -7.39 12.23 14.14
CA ALA A 92 -8.66 11.52 13.95
C ALA A 92 -8.83 10.33 14.91
N HIS A 93 -7.74 9.59 15.15
CA HIS A 93 -7.69 8.45 16.06
C HIS A 93 -7.95 8.88 17.51
N LEU A 94 -7.26 9.92 17.99
CA LEU A 94 -7.33 10.37 19.38
C LEU A 94 -8.62 11.14 19.70
N THR A 95 -9.17 11.88 18.75
CA THR A 95 -10.34 12.74 18.99
C THR A 95 -11.62 12.16 18.41
N GLU A 96 -11.61 10.89 17.96
CA GLU A 96 -12.80 10.17 17.49
C GLU A 96 -13.58 10.99 16.43
N CYS A 97 -12.84 11.58 15.49
CA CYS A 97 -13.39 12.55 14.53
C CYS A 97 -13.14 12.15 13.08
N ILE A 98 -13.75 12.90 12.17
CA ILE A 98 -13.56 12.71 10.73
C ILE A 98 -12.38 13.57 10.24
N GLY A 99 -11.41 12.92 9.62
CA GLY A 99 -10.30 13.53 8.90
C GLY A 99 -10.40 13.33 7.39
N VAL A 100 -9.89 14.28 6.61
CA VAL A 100 -9.75 14.15 5.16
C VAL A 100 -8.31 14.42 4.74
N VAL A 101 -7.76 13.50 3.94
CA VAL A 101 -6.44 13.64 3.31
C VAL A 101 -6.61 13.55 1.79
N CYS A 102 -6.53 14.69 1.09
CA CYS A 102 -6.60 14.74 -0.37
C CYS A 102 -5.25 15.09 -0.98
N GLY A 103 -4.98 14.62 -2.19
CA GLY A 103 -3.76 14.99 -2.88
C GLY A 103 -3.62 14.32 -4.24
N ASN A 104 -2.67 14.81 -5.03
CA ASN A 104 -2.39 14.24 -6.35
C ASN A 104 -1.95 12.76 -6.27
N PRO A 105 -2.14 11.98 -7.35
CA PRO A 105 -1.62 10.62 -7.43
C PRO A 105 -0.09 10.59 -7.26
N GLY A 106 0.42 9.56 -6.58
CA GLY A 106 1.86 9.34 -6.46
C GLY A 106 2.58 10.14 -5.36
N VAL A 107 1.87 10.90 -4.52
CA VAL A 107 2.48 11.65 -3.38
C VAL A 107 2.70 10.82 -2.10
N GLY A 108 2.41 9.51 -2.14
CA GLY A 108 2.67 8.60 -1.01
C GLY A 108 1.52 8.40 -0.01
N LYS A 109 0.28 8.82 -0.35
CA LYS A 109 -0.90 8.66 0.51
C LYS A 109 -1.15 7.22 0.96
N SER A 110 -1.38 6.31 0.02
CA SER A 110 -1.69 4.90 0.32
C SER A 110 -0.55 4.20 1.05
N GLU A 111 0.71 4.49 0.72
CA GLU A 111 1.86 3.93 1.44
C GLU A 111 1.92 4.41 2.89
N ALA A 112 1.66 5.71 3.12
CA ALA A 112 1.59 6.24 4.48
C ALA A 112 0.47 5.58 5.29
N ALA A 113 -0.69 5.31 4.69
CA ALA A 113 -1.81 4.60 5.33
C ALA A 113 -1.47 3.15 5.69
N ARG A 114 -0.87 2.41 4.75
CA ARG A 114 -0.46 1.02 5.00
C ARG A 114 0.58 0.92 6.10
N GLU A 115 1.56 1.82 6.11
CA GLU A 115 2.59 1.81 7.15
C GLU A 115 2.04 2.24 8.51
N TYR A 116 1.13 3.22 8.55
CA TYR A 116 0.45 3.58 9.79
C TYR A 116 -0.34 2.41 10.36
N ARG A 117 -1.12 1.73 9.52
CA ARG A 117 -1.88 0.53 9.90
C ARG A 117 -0.99 -0.58 10.44
N ARG A 118 0.19 -0.77 9.85
CA ARG A 118 1.15 -1.81 10.27
C ARG A 118 1.80 -1.52 11.63
N SER A 119 1.93 -0.24 11.99
CA SER A 119 2.69 0.21 13.16
C SER A 119 1.80 0.61 14.35
N ASN A 120 0.48 0.53 14.21
CA ASN A 120 -0.48 0.93 15.23
C ASN A 120 -1.59 -0.11 15.37
N ASP A 121 -2.02 -0.35 16.60
CA ASP A 121 -3.15 -1.23 16.88
C ASP A 121 -4.48 -0.59 16.51
N ASN A 122 -5.50 -1.43 16.28
CA ASN A 122 -6.88 -0.99 15.99
C ASN A 122 -6.99 0.00 14.82
N VAL A 123 -6.12 -0.14 13.83
CA VAL A 123 -6.22 0.59 12.57
C VAL A 123 -6.68 -0.38 11.49
N TRP A 124 -7.73 -0.01 10.77
CA TRP A 124 -8.27 -0.77 9.64
C TRP A 124 -8.26 0.11 8.40
N MET A 125 -7.85 -0.47 7.27
CA MET A 125 -7.80 0.26 6.00
C MET A 125 -8.49 -0.55 4.91
N ILE A 126 -9.43 0.09 4.22
CA ILE A 126 -9.97 -0.45 2.96
C ILE A 126 -9.62 0.48 1.81
N THR A 127 -9.44 -0.09 0.62
CA THR A 127 -9.22 0.66 -0.61
C THR A 127 -10.45 0.52 -1.50
N ILE A 128 -11.11 1.64 -1.78
CA ILE A 128 -12.33 1.64 -2.58
C ILE A 128 -11.97 1.54 -4.07
N THR A 129 -12.71 0.69 -4.76
CA THR A 129 -12.72 0.60 -6.22
C THR A 129 -14.12 0.92 -6.73
N PRO A 130 -14.32 1.21 -8.03
CA PRO A 130 -15.66 1.41 -8.57
C PRO A 130 -16.65 0.26 -8.27
N SER A 131 -16.17 -0.99 -8.26
CA SER A 131 -16.99 -2.16 -7.91
C SER A 131 -17.39 -2.19 -6.43
N CYS A 132 -16.60 -1.58 -5.54
CA CYS A 132 -16.83 -1.59 -4.10
C CYS A 132 -17.40 -0.26 -3.57
N ALA A 133 -17.88 0.63 -4.45
CA ALA A 133 -18.28 1.99 -4.07
C ALA A 133 -19.70 2.11 -3.47
N SER A 134 -20.55 1.09 -3.67
CA SER A 134 -21.91 1.08 -3.09
C SER A 134 -21.85 0.91 -1.57
N VAL A 135 -22.91 1.33 -0.87
CA VAL A 135 -23.00 1.17 0.60
C VAL A 135 -22.75 -0.27 1.03
N LEU A 136 -23.38 -1.25 0.35
CA LEU A 136 -23.29 -2.65 0.76
C LEU A 136 -21.87 -3.17 0.58
N GLU A 137 -21.24 -2.91 -0.57
CA GLU A 137 -19.90 -3.40 -0.87
C GLU A 137 -18.86 -2.73 0.03
N CYS A 138 -18.93 -1.41 0.21
CA CYS A 138 -18.01 -0.67 1.08
C CYS A 138 -18.05 -1.18 2.53
N LEU A 139 -19.25 -1.40 3.08
CA LEU A 139 -19.40 -1.99 4.42
C LEU A 139 -18.94 -3.44 4.47
N THR A 140 -19.07 -4.20 3.38
CA THR A 140 -18.63 -5.60 3.31
C THR A 140 -17.11 -5.68 3.32
N GLU A 141 -16.42 -4.84 2.54
CA GLU A 141 -14.96 -4.71 2.58
C GLU A 141 -14.47 -4.36 3.99
N LEU A 142 -15.12 -3.41 4.66
CA LEU A 142 -14.78 -3.04 6.04
C LEU A 142 -14.99 -4.21 7.00
N ALA A 143 -16.06 -4.99 6.84
CA ALA A 143 -16.32 -6.15 7.68
C ALA A 143 -15.22 -7.22 7.51
N TYR A 144 -14.77 -7.48 6.29
CA TYR A 144 -13.66 -8.40 6.05
C TYR A 144 -12.33 -7.89 6.61
N GLU A 145 -12.02 -6.60 6.47
CA GLU A 145 -10.83 -6.01 7.11
C GLU A 145 -10.88 -6.11 8.65
N LEU A 146 -12.08 -6.10 9.24
CA LEU A 146 -12.29 -6.33 10.67
C LEU A 146 -12.23 -7.80 11.10
N GLY A 147 -12.01 -8.73 10.15
CA GLY A 147 -11.97 -10.18 10.37
C GLY A 147 -13.34 -10.85 10.46
N MET A 148 -14.40 -10.21 9.98
CA MET A 148 -15.77 -10.75 10.03
C MET A 148 -16.06 -11.64 8.82
N ASN A 149 -15.58 -12.88 8.83
CA ASN A 149 -15.72 -13.81 7.70
C ASN A 149 -17.18 -14.18 7.38
N ASP A 150 -18.07 -14.18 8.38
CA ASP A 150 -19.51 -14.47 8.23
C ASP A 150 -20.37 -13.19 8.27
N ALA A 151 -19.88 -12.11 7.65
CA ALA A 151 -20.57 -10.83 7.64
C ALA A 151 -21.98 -10.92 6.98
N PRO A 152 -23.01 -10.27 7.56
CA PRO A 152 -24.34 -10.26 6.97
C PRO A 152 -24.35 -9.65 5.56
N ARG A 153 -25.08 -10.25 4.62
CA ARG A 153 -25.15 -9.79 3.21
C ARG A 153 -26.19 -8.69 2.93
N ARG A 154 -26.79 -8.11 3.97
CA ARG A 154 -27.83 -7.07 3.85
C ARG A 154 -27.40 -5.81 4.60
N LYS A 155 -27.63 -4.63 4.01
CA LYS A 155 -27.19 -3.30 4.52
C LYS A 155 -27.45 -3.13 6.02
N GLY A 156 -28.70 -3.23 6.46
CA GLY A 156 -29.09 -2.98 7.86
C GLY A 156 -28.44 -3.94 8.87
N PRO A 157 -28.56 -5.26 8.71
CA PRO A 157 -27.85 -6.23 9.54
C PRO A 157 -26.33 -6.05 9.56
N LEU A 158 -25.73 -5.74 8.41
CA LEU A 158 -24.28 -5.52 8.28
C LEU A 158 -23.84 -4.28 9.06
N ALA A 159 -24.52 -3.15 8.86
CA ALA A 159 -24.25 -1.91 9.58
C ALA A 159 -24.34 -2.10 11.11
N ARG A 160 -25.35 -2.85 11.59
CA ARG A 160 -25.45 -3.19 13.03
C ARG A 160 -24.32 -4.10 13.52
N ALA A 161 -23.87 -5.03 12.70
CA ALA A 161 -22.76 -5.91 13.05
C ALA A 161 -21.44 -5.12 13.13
N LEU A 162 -21.19 -4.25 12.15
CA LEU A 162 -20.04 -3.32 12.15
C LEU A 162 -20.06 -2.39 13.37
N ARG A 163 -21.21 -1.81 13.71
CA ARG A 163 -21.35 -0.96 14.91
C ARG A 163 -20.91 -1.71 16.16
N ARG A 164 -21.44 -2.92 16.40
CA ARG A 164 -21.04 -3.74 17.55
C ARG A 164 -19.56 -4.13 17.56
N ARG A 165 -18.97 -4.31 16.37
CA ARG A 165 -17.56 -4.72 16.22
C ARG A 165 -16.58 -3.57 16.44
N LEU A 166 -16.99 -2.34 16.13
CA LEU A 166 -16.19 -1.13 16.22
C LEU A 166 -16.42 -0.36 17.53
N ASP A 167 -17.57 -0.51 18.17
CA ASP A 167 -17.89 0.16 19.43
C ASP A 167 -16.87 -0.17 20.52
N GLY A 168 -16.44 0.86 21.26
CA GLY A 168 -15.43 0.73 22.31
C GLY A 168 -14.02 0.35 21.86
N THR A 169 -13.75 0.20 20.56
CA THR A 169 -12.41 -0.17 20.06
C THR A 169 -11.41 0.98 20.12
N GLN A 170 -11.90 2.22 20.20
CA GLN A 170 -11.10 3.44 20.12
C GLN A 170 -10.18 3.47 18.87
N GLY A 171 -10.57 2.76 17.80
CA GLY A 171 -9.72 2.55 16.64
C GLY A 171 -9.84 3.62 15.56
N LEU A 172 -9.13 3.41 14.45
CA LEU A 172 -9.13 4.26 13.26
C LEU A 172 -9.52 3.46 12.02
N VAL A 173 -10.56 3.91 11.31
CA VAL A 173 -10.92 3.41 9.99
C VAL A 173 -10.40 4.36 8.91
N ILE A 174 -9.59 3.84 8.00
CA ILE A 174 -9.04 4.57 6.85
C ILE A 174 -9.72 4.07 5.58
N ILE A 175 -10.29 4.98 4.81
CA ILE A 175 -10.90 4.71 3.51
C ILE A 175 -10.00 5.32 2.44
N ASP A 176 -9.23 4.48 1.75
CA ASP A 176 -8.38 4.89 0.63
C ASP A 176 -9.16 4.91 -0.70
N GLU A 177 -8.76 5.78 -1.62
CA GLU A 177 -9.47 6.03 -2.90
C GLU A 177 -10.96 6.38 -2.73
N ALA A 178 -11.28 7.14 -1.67
CA ALA A 178 -12.63 7.55 -1.30
C ALA A 178 -13.31 8.46 -2.35
N ASP A 179 -12.62 8.94 -3.40
CA ASP A 179 -13.26 9.70 -4.49
C ASP A 179 -14.19 8.87 -5.36
N HIS A 180 -14.14 7.55 -5.24
CA HIS A 180 -15.11 6.65 -5.84
C HIS A 180 -16.45 6.61 -5.08
N LEU A 181 -16.50 7.08 -3.83
CA LEU A 181 -17.71 6.98 -3.01
C LEU A 181 -18.75 8.04 -3.37
N GLY A 182 -20.00 7.61 -3.45
CA GLY A 182 -21.17 8.50 -3.56
C GLY A 182 -21.62 9.05 -2.21
N ALA A 183 -22.54 10.02 -2.25
CA ALA A 183 -23.08 10.69 -1.07
C ALA A 183 -23.74 9.72 -0.06
N GLU A 184 -24.48 8.72 -0.54
CA GLU A 184 -25.14 7.72 0.31
C GLU A 184 -24.12 6.92 1.14
N THR A 185 -23.04 6.45 0.52
CA THR A 185 -21.98 5.69 1.21
C THR A 185 -21.22 6.54 2.21
N LEU A 186 -20.93 7.79 1.86
CA LEU A 186 -20.29 8.74 2.77
C LEU A 186 -21.14 9.05 4.00
N GLU A 187 -22.46 9.21 3.84
CA GLU A 187 -23.39 9.41 4.95
C GLU A 187 -23.48 8.18 5.85
N GLU A 188 -23.50 6.96 5.29
CA GLU A 188 -23.49 5.74 6.10
C GLU A 188 -22.19 5.58 6.90
N LEU A 189 -21.04 5.90 6.31
CA LEU A 189 -19.76 5.92 7.03
C LEU A 189 -19.74 6.98 8.13
N ARG A 190 -20.31 8.17 7.88
CA ARG A 190 -20.48 9.23 8.89
C ARG A 190 -21.36 8.76 10.05
N LEU A 191 -22.48 8.11 9.76
CA LEU A 191 -23.40 7.56 10.76
C LEU A 191 -22.75 6.43 11.58
N LEU A 192 -21.96 5.57 10.92
CA LEU A 192 -21.18 4.54 11.59
C LEU A 192 -20.18 5.16 12.56
N GLN A 193 -19.41 6.16 12.10
CA GLN A 193 -18.43 6.90 12.89
C GLN A 193 -19.09 7.56 14.11
N GLU A 194 -20.22 8.24 13.93
CA GLU A 194 -20.94 8.89 15.03
C GLU A 194 -21.48 7.88 16.06
N ALA A 195 -21.91 6.71 15.60
CA ALA A 195 -22.45 5.66 16.46
C ALA A 195 -21.36 4.92 17.27
N THR A 196 -20.17 4.73 16.71
CA THR A 196 -19.11 3.91 17.33
C THR A 196 -17.97 4.75 17.92
N ARG A 197 -17.95 6.04 17.61
CA ARG A 197 -16.88 6.99 17.99
C ARG A 197 -15.47 6.50 17.66
N VAL A 198 -15.32 5.81 16.53
CA VAL A 198 -13.98 5.54 15.97
C VAL A 198 -13.47 6.77 15.23
N GLY A 199 -12.16 6.90 15.08
CA GLY A 199 -11.60 7.82 14.09
C GLY A 199 -11.97 7.36 12.68
N LEU A 200 -12.29 8.30 11.80
CA LEU A 200 -12.55 8.01 10.38
C LEU A 200 -11.70 8.93 9.52
N VAL A 201 -10.90 8.37 8.60
CA VAL A 201 -10.13 9.15 7.65
C VAL A 201 -10.49 8.77 6.23
N LEU A 202 -10.93 9.78 5.46
CA LEU A 202 -11.20 9.64 4.03
C LEU A 202 -9.99 10.14 3.24
N MET A 203 -9.43 9.29 2.40
CA MET A 203 -8.27 9.58 1.56
C MET A 203 -8.62 9.45 0.09
N GLY A 204 -8.11 10.36 -0.74
CA GLY A 204 -8.30 10.25 -2.18
C GLY A 204 -7.76 11.45 -2.95
N ASN A 205 -8.24 11.62 -4.17
CA ASN A 205 -7.87 12.78 -4.99
C ASN A 205 -8.55 14.08 -4.51
N HIS A 206 -8.16 15.23 -5.07
CA HIS A 206 -8.85 16.50 -4.88
C HIS A 206 -10.32 16.46 -5.29
N ARG A 207 -10.74 15.48 -6.10
CA ARG A 207 -12.16 15.23 -6.42
C ARG A 207 -12.99 14.86 -5.20
N VAL A 208 -12.43 14.14 -4.23
CA VAL A 208 -13.08 13.96 -2.92
C VAL A 208 -13.46 15.35 -2.43
N TYR A 209 -12.50 16.28 -2.39
CA TYR A 209 -12.73 17.64 -1.91
C TYR A 209 -13.68 18.46 -2.77
N SER A 210 -13.59 18.42 -4.11
CA SER A 210 -14.43 19.24 -5.00
C SER A 210 -15.87 18.76 -5.09
N ASN A 211 -16.09 17.43 -5.11
CA ASN A 211 -17.45 16.86 -5.01
C ASN A 211 -18.05 17.16 -3.65
N MET A 212 -17.20 17.23 -2.63
CA MET A 212 -17.58 17.68 -1.32
C MET A 212 -17.90 19.22 -1.35
N THR A 213 -17.05 20.12 -1.88
CA THR A 213 -17.22 21.59 -1.75
C THR A 213 -18.06 22.30 -2.84
N GLY A 214 -18.42 21.63 -3.94
CA GLY A 214 -19.05 22.19 -5.15
C GLY A 214 -20.56 22.51 -5.07
N GLY A 215 -21.08 23.18 -6.10
CA GLY A 215 -22.38 23.88 -6.13
C GLY A 215 -23.66 23.03 -6.12
N ASN A 216 -23.58 21.71 -6.34
CA ASN A 216 -24.70 20.79 -6.08
C ASN A 216 -24.47 20.09 -4.74
N ARG A 217 -24.51 20.86 -3.64
CA ARG A 217 -24.46 20.30 -2.29
C ARG A 217 -25.70 19.46 -2.06
N THR A 218 -25.59 18.14 -2.22
CA THR A 218 -26.58 17.26 -1.61
C THR A 218 -26.50 17.45 -0.09
N VAL A 219 -27.64 17.36 0.60
CA VAL A 219 -27.75 17.63 2.04
C VAL A 219 -26.78 16.74 2.84
N GLU A 220 -26.51 15.54 2.34
CA GLU A 220 -25.60 14.54 2.90
C GLU A 220 -24.15 15.04 2.92
N PHE A 221 -23.68 15.66 1.84
CA PHE A 221 -22.34 16.24 1.82
C PHE A 221 -22.20 17.33 2.88
N ALA A 222 -23.16 18.25 2.98
CA ALA A 222 -23.11 19.33 3.98
C ALA A 222 -23.05 18.80 5.43
N ARG A 223 -23.72 17.68 5.73
CA ARG A 223 -23.65 17.01 7.04
C ARG A 223 -22.30 16.37 7.31
N LEU A 224 -21.68 15.75 6.30
CA LEU A 224 -20.30 15.26 6.43
C LEU A 224 -19.34 16.43 6.70
N PHE A 225 -19.47 17.54 5.98
CA PHE A 225 -18.58 18.69 6.09
C PHE A 225 -18.47 19.29 7.47
N SER A 226 -19.61 19.46 8.13
CA SER A 226 -19.67 20.05 9.46
C SER A 226 -18.97 19.18 10.50
N ARG A 227 -18.74 17.89 10.20
CA ARG A 227 -18.08 16.92 11.06
C ARG A 227 -16.59 16.70 10.74
N ILE A 228 -16.10 17.21 9.60
CA ILE A 228 -14.67 17.11 9.26
C ILE A 228 -13.88 18.06 10.17
N ALA A 229 -13.11 17.50 11.10
CA ALA A 229 -12.32 18.28 12.06
C ALA A 229 -10.90 18.59 11.54
N LYS A 230 -10.30 17.72 10.72
CA LYS A 230 -8.97 17.94 10.15
C LYS A 230 -8.95 17.71 8.63
N ARG A 231 -8.35 18.65 7.90
CA ARG A 231 -8.16 18.59 6.46
C ARG A 231 -6.69 18.72 6.13
N VAL A 232 -6.19 17.83 5.28
CA VAL A 232 -4.82 17.85 4.75
C VAL A 232 -4.88 17.75 3.24
N ALA A 233 -4.31 18.74 2.55
CA ALA A 233 -4.19 18.76 1.10
C ALA A 233 -2.72 18.65 0.69
N ILE A 234 -2.40 17.69 -0.16
CA ILE A 234 -1.04 17.40 -0.65
C ILE A 234 -1.02 17.56 -2.17
N ASN A 235 -0.82 18.80 -2.60
CA ASN A 235 -0.91 19.17 -4.01
C ASN A 235 0.33 18.77 -4.83
N LYS A 236 1.49 18.65 -4.18
CA LYS A 236 2.75 18.32 -4.85
C LYS A 236 3.73 17.66 -3.88
N THR A 237 4.65 16.91 -4.45
CA THR A 237 5.83 16.42 -3.74
C THR A 237 6.64 17.59 -3.20
N LYS A 238 7.07 17.51 -1.94
CA LYS A 238 7.97 18.53 -1.36
C LYS A 238 9.41 18.18 -1.72
N LYS A 239 10.27 19.20 -1.89
CA LYS A 239 11.71 18.98 -2.08
C LYS A 239 12.31 18.15 -0.95
N ALA A 240 11.85 18.38 0.28
CA ALA A 240 12.27 17.62 1.45
C ALA A 240 11.83 16.14 1.44
N ASP A 241 10.77 15.79 0.71
CA ASP A 241 10.40 14.37 0.52
C ASP A 241 11.42 13.69 -0.40
N VAL A 242 11.82 14.36 -1.48
CA VAL A 242 12.83 13.87 -2.42
C VAL A 242 14.20 13.75 -1.73
N ALA A 243 14.57 14.74 -0.92
CA ALA A 243 15.81 14.71 -0.14
C ALA A 243 15.83 13.51 0.82
N ALA A 244 14.76 13.29 1.58
CA ALA A 244 14.65 12.13 2.47
C ALA A 244 14.78 10.81 1.73
N ILE A 245 14.26 10.72 0.50
CA ILE A 245 14.43 9.54 -0.34
C ILE A 245 15.87 9.41 -0.82
N ALA A 246 16.48 10.48 -1.35
CA ALA A 246 17.88 10.45 -1.77
C ALA A 246 18.81 10.02 -0.63
N ASP A 247 18.60 10.55 0.58
CA ASP A 247 19.35 10.20 1.79
C ASP A 247 19.21 8.70 2.13
N ALA A 248 17.98 8.16 2.09
CA ALA A 248 17.70 6.75 2.36
C ALA A 248 18.29 5.79 1.32
N TRP A 249 18.60 6.29 0.12
CA TRP A 249 19.28 5.55 -0.94
C TRP A 249 20.78 5.86 -1.00
N HIS A 250 21.33 6.59 -0.02
CA HIS A 250 22.73 7.02 0.04
C HIS A 250 23.22 7.81 -1.19
N ILE A 251 22.31 8.51 -1.86
CA ILE A 251 22.62 9.34 -3.04
C ILE A 251 23.09 10.72 -2.56
N THR A 252 24.39 10.97 -2.63
CA THR A 252 25.01 12.23 -2.17
C THR A 252 25.33 13.20 -3.30
N GLY A 253 25.40 12.73 -4.54
CA GLY A 253 25.72 13.55 -5.70
C GLY A 253 24.65 14.61 -6.03
N GLU A 254 25.11 15.82 -6.35
CA GLU A 254 24.22 16.96 -6.65
C GLU A 254 23.41 16.73 -7.93
N LYS A 255 24.05 16.20 -8.98
CA LYS A 255 23.39 15.91 -10.27
C LYS A 255 22.30 14.86 -10.13
N GLU A 256 22.55 13.80 -9.37
CA GLU A 256 21.57 12.77 -9.07
C GLU A 256 20.40 13.35 -8.29
N ARG A 257 20.66 14.17 -7.26
CA ARG A 257 19.60 14.82 -6.46
C ARG A 257 18.74 15.77 -7.29
N ASP A 258 19.36 16.54 -8.19
CA ASP A 258 18.64 17.41 -9.12
C ASP A 258 17.78 16.60 -10.08
N LEU A 259 18.30 15.50 -10.63
CA LEU A 259 17.53 14.60 -11.48
C LEU A 259 16.33 14.00 -10.72
N LEU A 260 16.53 13.52 -9.49
CA LEU A 260 15.44 13.03 -8.64
C LEU A 260 14.39 14.12 -8.39
N GLN A 261 14.82 15.36 -8.18
CA GLN A 261 13.92 16.48 -8.00
C GLN A 261 13.10 16.77 -9.26
N GLN A 262 13.68 16.65 -10.46
CA GLN A 262 12.98 16.79 -11.73
C GLN A 262 11.97 15.65 -11.94
N ILE A 263 12.35 14.41 -11.65
CA ILE A 263 11.47 13.24 -11.75
C ILE A 263 10.25 13.40 -10.85
N ALA A 264 10.44 13.83 -9.60
CA ALA A 264 9.37 14.01 -8.62
C ALA A 264 8.33 15.08 -8.99
N GLN A 265 8.64 15.94 -9.97
CA GLN A 265 7.73 16.97 -10.50
C GLN A 265 6.90 16.46 -11.70
N LYS A 266 7.29 15.34 -12.34
CA LYS A 266 6.51 14.71 -13.41
C LYS A 266 5.22 14.06 -12.86
N PRO A 267 4.17 13.85 -13.69
CA PRO A 267 2.99 13.08 -13.31
C PRO A 267 3.40 11.71 -12.75
N GLY A 268 2.82 11.27 -11.62
CA GLY A 268 3.26 10.04 -10.93
C GLY A 268 4.27 10.28 -9.81
N ALA A 269 4.94 11.44 -9.76
CA ALA A 269 5.62 11.97 -8.58
C ALA A 269 6.57 10.97 -7.88
N LEU A 270 6.40 10.74 -6.58
CA LEU A 270 7.26 9.83 -5.80
C LEU A 270 7.13 8.37 -6.24
N ARG A 271 6.00 7.97 -6.84
CA ARG A 271 5.83 6.60 -7.35
C ARG A 271 6.83 6.32 -8.46
N ILE A 272 6.89 7.19 -9.46
CA ILE A 272 7.85 7.06 -10.56
C ILE A 272 9.27 7.07 -10.02
N LEU A 273 9.60 8.07 -9.20
CA LEU A 273 10.92 8.20 -8.59
C LEU A 273 11.35 6.90 -7.89
N SER A 274 10.45 6.31 -7.10
CA SER A 274 10.74 5.08 -6.37
C SER A 274 10.95 3.88 -7.29
N HIS A 275 10.19 3.76 -8.39
CA HIS A 275 10.40 2.70 -9.39
C HIS A 275 11.72 2.87 -10.15
N SER A 276 12.03 4.11 -10.57
CA SER A 276 13.28 4.42 -11.26
C SER A 276 14.49 4.15 -10.36
N LEU A 277 14.44 4.53 -9.08
CA LEU A 277 15.52 4.24 -8.13
C LEU A 277 15.72 2.74 -7.91
N ARG A 278 14.63 1.97 -7.73
CA ARG A 278 14.73 0.51 -7.61
C ARG A 278 15.41 -0.10 -8.84
N LEU A 279 14.96 0.24 -10.04
CA LEU A 279 15.54 -0.31 -11.26
C LEU A 279 17.01 0.13 -11.46
N ALA A 280 17.33 1.40 -11.17
CA ALA A 280 18.69 1.91 -11.23
C ALA A 280 19.61 1.17 -10.25
N ALA A 281 19.16 0.95 -9.01
CA ALA A 281 19.93 0.21 -8.00
C ALA A 281 20.12 -1.25 -8.36
N MET A 282 19.08 -1.92 -8.90
CA MET A 282 19.22 -3.29 -9.40
C MET A 282 20.27 -3.38 -10.52
N THR A 283 20.23 -2.44 -11.45
CA THR A 283 21.15 -2.43 -12.60
C THR A 283 22.59 -2.12 -12.18
N ALA A 284 22.79 -1.12 -11.32
CA ALA A 284 24.10 -0.72 -10.81
C ALA A 284 24.73 -1.85 -9.98
N HIS A 285 23.92 -2.50 -9.11
CA HIS A 285 24.39 -3.63 -8.32
C HIS A 285 24.84 -4.80 -9.21
N GLY A 286 24.09 -5.13 -10.26
CA GLY A 286 24.48 -6.16 -11.22
C GLY A 286 25.79 -5.84 -11.98
N ALA A 287 26.17 -4.57 -12.06
CA ALA A 287 27.44 -4.12 -12.63
C ALA A 287 28.56 -3.94 -11.57
N GLY A 288 28.27 -4.15 -10.28
CA GLY A 288 29.21 -3.88 -9.19
C GLY A 288 29.47 -2.39 -8.93
N GLU A 289 28.57 -1.52 -9.39
CA GLU A 289 28.71 -0.06 -9.33
C GLU A 289 27.68 0.57 -8.37
N ALA A 290 27.97 1.80 -7.92
CA ALA A 290 27.01 2.60 -7.16
C ALA A 290 25.96 3.24 -8.08
N VAL A 291 24.80 3.59 -7.51
CA VAL A 291 23.75 4.31 -8.26
C VAL A 291 24.27 5.68 -8.67
N SER A 292 24.26 5.93 -9.98
CA SER A 292 24.72 7.18 -10.58
C SER A 292 23.62 7.79 -11.46
N GLU A 293 23.83 9.04 -11.89
CA GLU A 293 22.92 9.73 -12.80
C GLU A 293 22.61 8.92 -14.08
N SER A 294 23.61 8.23 -14.65
CA SER A 294 23.44 7.45 -15.87
C SER A 294 22.50 6.26 -15.68
N TYR A 295 22.60 5.55 -14.55
CA TYR A 295 21.69 4.46 -14.19
C TYR A 295 20.27 4.95 -13.96
N ILE A 296 20.09 6.10 -13.30
CA ILE A 296 18.77 6.68 -13.07
C ILE A 296 18.12 7.07 -14.41
N ARG A 297 18.87 7.69 -15.32
CA ARG A 297 18.37 8.03 -16.67
C ARG A 297 18.05 6.80 -17.51
N LYS A 298 18.89 5.75 -17.44
CA LYS A 298 18.61 4.48 -18.10
C LYS A 298 17.32 3.86 -17.56
N ALA A 299 17.16 3.78 -16.24
CA ALA A 299 15.97 3.26 -15.61
C ALA A 299 14.69 4.03 -15.98
N LEU A 300 14.76 5.36 -16.11
CA LEU A 300 13.62 6.17 -16.58
C LEU A 300 13.20 5.81 -18.01
N ARG A 301 14.18 5.64 -18.91
CA ARG A 301 13.94 5.25 -20.30
C ARG A 301 13.38 3.84 -20.39
N ASP A 302 13.95 2.90 -19.64
CA ASP A 302 13.51 1.50 -19.61
C ASP A 302 12.08 1.34 -19.06
N LEU A 303 11.64 2.26 -18.20
CA LEU A 303 10.25 2.29 -17.70
C LEU A 303 9.27 2.98 -18.68
N ASP A 304 9.71 3.34 -19.90
CA ASP A 304 8.92 4.05 -20.93
C ASP A 304 8.30 5.37 -20.44
N LEU A 305 8.92 6.02 -19.45
CA LEU A 305 8.41 7.25 -18.82
C LEU A 305 8.78 8.54 -19.56
N ASP A 306 9.45 8.41 -20.72
CA ASP A 306 9.73 9.50 -21.67
C ASP A 306 8.79 9.47 -22.89
N VAL A 307 7.85 8.51 -22.96
CA VAL A 307 6.83 8.51 -24.01
C VAL A 307 5.72 9.49 -23.61
N ASP A 308 5.52 10.53 -24.41
CA ASP A 308 4.35 11.39 -24.28
C ASP A 308 3.10 10.55 -24.58
N VAL A 309 2.42 10.07 -23.56
CA VAL A 309 1.23 9.20 -23.67
C VAL A 309 0.13 9.86 -24.51
N SER A 310 0.13 11.19 -24.68
CA SER A 310 -0.78 11.88 -25.58
C SER A 310 -0.59 11.51 -27.06
N THR A 311 0.59 11.01 -27.45
CA THR A 311 0.86 10.48 -28.80
C THR A 311 0.39 9.04 -28.99
N LEU A 312 0.31 8.23 -27.93
CA LEU A 312 -0.18 6.85 -27.98
C LEU A 312 -1.72 6.76 -28.05
N LEU A 313 -2.43 7.77 -27.55
CA LEU A 313 -3.91 7.81 -27.53
C LEU A 313 -4.54 8.41 -28.81
N ARG A 314 -3.73 8.69 -29.84
CA ARG A 314 -4.18 9.19 -31.15
C ARG A 314 -4.12 8.14 -32.28
N GLY A 315 -3.90 6.87 -31.93
CA GLY A 315 -3.95 5.74 -32.86
C GLY A 315 -5.34 5.09 -32.89
#